data_AF-A0A7Z9J3E8-F1
#
_entry.id   AF-A0A7Z9J3E8-F1
#
_cell.length_a   1.000
_cell.length_b   1.000
_cell.length_c   1.000
_cell.angle_alpha   90.00
_cell.angle_beta   90.00
_cell.angle_gamma   90.00
#
_symmetry.space_group_name_H-M   'P 1'
#
loop_
_entity.id
_entity.type
_entity.pdbx_description
1 polymer ?
#
loop_
_entity_poly.entity_id
_entity_poly.type
_entity_poly.pdbx_seq_one_letter_code
_entity_poly.pdbx_strand_id
1 'polypeptide(L)'
;MKKKLLIFIIVLLLTGGLSAQTDLYLETIGAIGGTNLYLTFATIGLLADGYVGDVYDGDMTYAMVEEFIALGQVNREYLQELLVNGDLTLEDRIFVRDMISAFDDILAEADALNKFVLSGEYKYLSDYDTNRQSAWNKIVRLLDLEE
;
A
#
# COMPACT_ATOMS: atom_id res chain seq x y z
N MET A 1 10.85 -49.73 -19.21
CA MET A 1 10.70 -48.35 -19.74
C MET A 1 9.37 -47.70 -19.35
N LYS A 2 8.22 -48.38 -19.51
CA LYS A 2 6.88 -47.82 -19.19
C LYS A 2 6.70 -47.31 -17.74
N LYS A 3 7.23 -48.00 -16.72
CA LYS A 3 7.17 -47.56 -15.31
C LYS A 3 7.98 -46.28 -15.02
N LYS A 4 9.14 -46.10 -15.65
CA LYS A 4 9.98 -44.90 -15.46
C LYS A 4 9.37 -43.66 -16.12
N LEU A 5 8.70 -43.86 -17.27
CA LEU A 5 7.96 -42.81 -17.97
C LEU A 5 6.72 -42.36 -17.18
N LEU A 6 6.01 -43.32 -16.55
CA LEU A 6 4.84 -43.02 -15.71
C LEU A 6 5.22 -42.19 -14.47
N ILE A 7 6.33 -42.52 -13.81
CA ILE A 7 6.85 -41.76 -12.65
C ILE A 7 7.24 -40.34 -13.07
N PHE A 8 7.85 -40.17 -14.23
CA PHE A 8 8.24 -38.86 -14.75
C PHE A 8 7.03 -37.96 -15.04
N ILE A 9 5.94 -38.53 -15.58
CA ILE A 9 4.68 -37.82 -15.84
C ILE A 9 3.98 -37.44 -14.53
N ILE A 10 4.00 -38.32 -13.52
CA ILE A 10 3.40 -38.02 -12.20
C ILE A 10 4.18 -36.89 -11.49
N VAL A 11 5.50 -36.88 -11.59
CA VAL A 11 6.34 -35.79 -11.02
C VAL A 11 6.08 -34.47 -11.74
N LEU A 12 5.92 -34.47 -13.07
CA LEU A 12 5.60 -33.25 -13.83
C LEU A 12 4.19 -32.70 -13.53
N LEU A 13 3.22 -33.58 -13.28
CA LEU A 13 1.84 -33.18 -12.94
C LEU A 13 1.73 -32.61 -11.52
N LEU A 14 2.60 -33.05 -10.60
CA LEU A 14 2.62 -32.54 -9.21
C LEU A 14 3.23 -31.13 -9.10
N THR A 15 4.12 -30.73 -10.01
CA THR A 15 4.76 -29.41 -9.95
C THR A 15 3.93 -28.29 -10.58
N GLY A 16 3.02 -28.61 -11.52
CA GLY A 16 2.23 -27.59 -12.23
C GLY A 16 1.12 -26.94 -11.41
N GLY A 17 0.53 -27.67 -10.45
CA GLY A 17 -0.58 -27.15 -9.64
C GLY A 17 -0.17 -26.18 -8.53
N LEU A 18 1.08 -26.25 -8.06
CA LEU A 18 1.59 -25.39 -6.99
C LEU A 18 1.88 -23.97 -7.47
N SER A 19 2.33 -23.79 -8.71
CA SER A 19 2.66 -22.46 -9.26
C SER A 19 1.40 -21.61 -9.48
N ALA A 20 0.39 -22.18 -10.15
CA ALA A 20 -0.83 -21.43 -10.52
C ALA A 20 -1.68 -21.01 -9.30
N GLN A 21 -1.59 -21.74 -8.18
CA GLN A 21 -2.30 -21.37 -6.96
C GLN A 21 -1.61 -20.24 -6.20
N THR A 22 -0.27 -20.14 -6.25
CA THR A 22 0.49 -19.03 -5.66
C THR A 22 0.20 -17.72 -6.36
N ASP A 23 0.12 -17.72 -7.70
CA ASP A 23 -0.15 -16.52 -8.50
C ASP A 23 -1.50 -15.90 -8.14
N LEU A 24 -2.57 -16.71 -8.04
CA LEU A 24 -3.91 -16.20 -7.67
C LEU A 24 -3.95 -15.56 -6.27
N TYR A 25 -3.25 -16.14 -5.30
CA TYR A 25 -3.18 -15.54 -3.96
C TYR A 25 -2.43 -14.22 -3.98
N LEU A 26 -1.31 -14.16 -4.70
CA LEU A 26 -0.50 -12.95 -4.79
C LEU A 26 -1.24 -11.83 -5.51
N GLU A 27 -1.89 -12.13 -6.63
CA GLU A 27 -2.76 -11.20 -7.36
C GLU A 27 -3.91 -10.69 -6.49
N THR A 28 -4.57 -11.59 -5.75
CA THR A 28 -5.67 -11.22 -4.84
C THR A 28 -5.16 -10.30 -3.72
N ILE A 29 -4.03 -10.62 -3.11
CA ILE A 29 -3.40 -9.80 -2.07
C ILE A 29 -2.98 -8.45 -2.66
N GLY A 30 -2.43 -8.43 -3.88
CA GLY A 30 -2.05 -7.21 -4.60
C GLY A 30 -3.26 -6.30 -4.86
N ALA A 31 -4.38 -6.85 -5.33
CA ALA A 31 -5.60 -6.10 -5.57
C ALA A 31 -6.20 -5.50 -4.28
N ILE A 32 -6.24 -6.29 -3.20
CA ILE A 32 -6.72 -5.83 -1.89
C ILE A 32 -5.77 -4.77 -1.32
N GLY A 33 -4.45 -5.00 -1.41
CA GLY A 33 -3.44 -4.07 -0.93
C GLY A 33 -3.44 -2.73 -1.68
N GLY A 34 -3.58 -2.76 -3.01
CA GLY A 34 -3.74 -1.57 -3.83
C GLY A 34 -5.01 -0.80 -3.47
N THR A 35 -6.13 -1.50 -3.27
CA THR A 35 -7.38 -0.88 -2.81
C THR A 35 -7.21 -0.24 -1.43
N ASN A 36 -6.50 -0.90 -0.51
CA ASN A 36 -6.22 -0.37 0.82
C ASN A 36 -5.34 0.89 0.77
N LEU A 37 -4.33 0.93 -0.09
CA LEU A 37 -3.52 2.13 -0.36
C LEU A 37 -4.40 3.31 -0.80
N TYR A 38 -5.25 3.10 -1.81
CA TYR A 38 -6.16 4.14 -2.31
C TYR A 38 -7.13 4.63 -1.24
N LEU A 39 -7.76 3.71 -0.49
CA LEU A 39 -8.71 4.08 0.56
C LEU A 39 -8.03 4.86 1.69
N THR A 40 -6.80 4.50 2.06
CA THR A 40 -6.03 5.21 3.09
C THR A 40 -5.73 6.64 2.63
N PHE A 41 -5.18 6.79 1.42
CA PHE A 41 -4.90 8.09 0.79
C PHE A 41 -6.15 8.98 0.69
N ALA A 42 -7.27 8.39 0.23
CA ALA A 42 -8.53 9.11 0.08
C ALA A 42 -9.08 9.55 1.44
N THR A 43 -9.01 8.68 2.45
CA THR A 43 -9.53 8.99 3.77
C THR A 43 -8.74 10.09 4.47
N ILE A 44 -7.41 10.10 4.37
CA ILE A 44 -6.59 11.20 4.90
C ILE A 44 -6.95 12.53 4.24
N GLY A 45 -7.17 12.53 2.92
CA GLY A 45 -7.64 13.72 2.20
C GLY A 45 -9.02 14.21 2.67
N LEU A 46 -9.95 13.29 2.89
CA LEU A 46 -11.27 13.62 3.44
C LEU A 46 -11.19 14.20 4.85
N LEU A 47 -10.25 13.73 5.68
CA LEU A 47 -10.01 14.30 7.01
C LEU A 47 -9.42 15.71 6.92
N ALA A 48 -8.49 15.93 5.99
CA ALA A 48 -7.95 17.27 5.72
C ALA A 48 -9.05 18.25 5.26
N ASP A 49 -9.89 17.84 4.30
CA ASP A 49 -11.01 18.63 3.81
C ASP A 49 -12.03 18.91 4.93
N GLY A 50 -12.32 17.90 5.77
CA GLY A 50 -13.20 18.02 6.92
C GLY A 50 -12.68 19.00 7.97
N TYR A 51 -11.37 19.00 8.24
CA TYR A 51 -10.73 19.95 9.15
C TYR A 51 -10.80 21.38 8.61
N VAL A 52 -10.41 21.58 7.34
CA VAL A 52 -10.44 22.90 6.69
C VAL A 52 -11.87 23.45 6.56
N GLY A 53 -12.85 22.56 6.38
CA GLY A 53 -14.27 22.89 6.31
C GLY A 53 -14.95 23.08 7.67
N ASP A 54 -14.21 23.09 8.78
CA ASP A 54 -14.72 23.17 10.16
C ASP A 54 -15.75 22.07 10.50
N VAL A 55 -15.68 20.91 9.82
CA VAL A 55 -16.54 19.73 10.09
C VAL A 55 -16.00 18.94 11.28
N TYR A 56 -14.67 18.83 11.39
CA TYR A 56 -13.97 18.20 12.50
C TYR A 56 -13.03 19.21 13.15
N ASP A 57 -12.95 19.17 14.48
CA ASP A 57 -11.95 19.97 15.19
C ASP A 57 -10.55 19.34 15.07
N GLY A 58 -9.54 20.06 15.55
CA GLY A 58 -8.15 19.62 15.47
C GLY A 58 -7.87 18.35 16.27
N ASP A 59 -8.48 18.19 17.45
CA ASP A 59 -8.27 17.02 18.30
C ASP A 59 -8.85 15.75 17.64
N MET A 60 -10.05 15.85 17.07
CA MET A 60 -10.69 14.76 16.35
C MET A 60 -9.93 14.42 15.07
N THR A 61 -9.54 15.42 14.29
CA THR A 61 -8.76 15.22 13.05
C THR A 61 -7.43 14.52 13.37
N TYR A 62 -6.70 15.02 14.37
CA TYR A 62 -5.43 14.44 14.81
C TYR A 62 -5.59 12.96 15.20
N ALA A 63 -6.58 12.66 16.05
CA ALA A 63 -6.81 11.30 16.51
C ALA A 63 -7.14 10.34 15.35
N MET A 64 -8.00 10.75 14.41
CA MET A 64 -8.36 9.92 13.27
C MET A 64 -7.17 9.70 12.33
N VAL A 65 -6.37 10.73 12.07
CA VAL A 65 -5.18 10.61 11.22
C VAL A 65 -4.13 9.71 11.87
N GLU A 66 -3.94 9.77 13.20
CA GLU A 66 -3.05 8.85 13.93
C GLU A 66 -3.48 7.38 13.78
N GLU A 67 -4.78 7.08 13.72
CA GLU A 67 -5.27 5.72 13.46
C GLU A 67 -4.81 5.23 12.07
N PHE A 68 -4.91 6.07 11.04
CA PHE A 68 -4.45 5.71 9.69
C PHE A 68 -2.92 5.65 9.58
N ILE A 69 -2.19 6.45 10.35
CA ILE A 69 -0.72 6.33 10.47
C ILE A 69 -0.38 4.95 11.04
N ALA A 70 -0.99 4.55 12.14
CA ALA A 70 -0.73 3.26 12.77
C ALA A 70 -1.07 2.09 11.85
N LEU A 71 -2.23 2.12 11.19
CA LEU A 71 -2.64 1.09 10.22
C LEU A 71 -1.69 1.05 9.00
N GLY A 72 -1.31 2.21 8.46
CA GLY A 72 -0.39 2.32 7.33
C GLY A 72 1.00 1.77 7.67
N GLN A 73 1.51 2.05 8.87
CA GLN A 73 2.79 1.52 9.35
C GLN A 73 2.79 -0.01 9.40
N VAL A 74 1.73 -0.62 9.95
CA VAL A 74 1.60 -2.09 10.00
C VAL A 74 1.60 -2.69 8.60
N ASN A 75 0.85 -2.12 7.65
CA ASN A 75 0.82 -2.61 6.27
C ASN A 75 2.20 -2.49 5.60
N ARG A 76 2.85 -1.33 5.75
CA ARG A 76 4.20 -1.08 5.23
C ARG A 76 5.22 -2.06 5.79
N GLU A 77 5.19 -2.33 7.10
CA GLU A 77 6.08 -3.29 7.76
C GLU A 77 5.90 -4.71 7.22
N TYR A 78 4.66 -5.18 7.08
CA TYR A 78 4.41 -6.50 6.51
C TYR A 78 4.81 -6.61 5.04
N LEU A 79 4.63 -5.55 4.24
CA LEU A 79 5.16 -5.51 2.88
C LEU A 79 6.69 -5.57 2.86
N GLN A 80 7.36 -4.90 3.80
CA GLN A 80 8.81 -4.96 3.95
C GLN A 80 9.28 -6.36 4.37
N GLU A 81 8.56 -7.05 5.24
CA GLU A 81 8.82 -8.46 5.59
C GLU A 81 8.63 -9.38 4.38
N LEU A 82 7.57 -9.18 3.60
CA LEU A 82 7.32 -9.92 2.37
C LEU A 82 8.44 -9.71 1.34
N LEU A 83 8.95 -8.48 1.21
CA LEU A 83 10.05 -8.17 0.30
C LEU A 83 11.36 -8.89 0.67
N VAL A 84 11.64 -9.01 1.98
CA VAL A 84 12.88 -9.60 2.52
C VAL A 84 12.82 -11.12 2.57
N ASN A 85 11.69 -11.68 3.01
CA ASN A 85 11.55 -13.09 3.33
C ASN A 85 10.72 -13.87 2.30
N GLY A 86 9.98 -13.17 1.44
CA GLY A 86 9.08 -13.79 0.47
C GLY A 86 9.81 -14.40 -0.73
N ASP A 87 9.27 -15.53 -1.20
CA ASP A 87 9.64 -16.13 -2.48
C ASP A 87 8.87 -15.45 -3.61
N LEU A 88 9.39 -14.28 -4.01
CA LEU A 88 8.77 -13.40 -5.00
C LEU A 88 9.50 -13.49 -6.34
N THR A 89 8.78 -13.33 -7.45
CA THR A 89 9.45 -13.05 -8.73
C THR A 89 10.11 -11.67 -8.70
N LEU A 90 10.94 -11.35 -9.71
CA LEU A 90 11.51 -10.00 -9.80
C LEU A 90 10.41 -8.94 -9.97
N GLU A 91 9.38 -9.26 -10.74
CA GLU A 91 8.24 -8.38 -11.00
C GLU A 91 7.47 -8.11 -9.70
N ASP A 92 7.14 -9.14 -8.93
CA ASP A 92 6.45 -8.99 -7.65
C ASP A 92 7.26 -8.18 -6.65
N ARG A 93 8.60 -8.32 -6.63
CA ARG A 93 9.46 -7.50 -5.76
C ARG A 93 9.42 -6.03 -6.14
N ILE A 94 9.29 -5.71 -7.42
CA ILE A 94 9.15 -4.33 -7.89
C ILE A 94 7.80 -3.79 -7.43
N PHE A 95 6.73 -4.55 -7.66
CA PHE A 95 5.38 -4.18 -7.23
C PHE A 95 5.29 -3.93 -5.71
N VAL A 96 5.79 -4.86 -4.89
CA VAL A 96 5.82 -4.71 -3.42
C VAL A 96 6.65 -3.49 -3.00
N ARG A 97 7.79 -3.21 -3.66
CA ARG A 97 8.59 -2.01 -3.38
C ARG A 97 7.83 -0.73 -3.70
N ASP A 98 7.10 -0.71 -4.80
CA ASP A 98 6.31 0.46 -5.20
C ASP A 98 5.16 0.69 -4.22
N MET A 99 4.51 -0.37 -3.71
CA MET A 99 3.53 -0.28 -2.63
C MET A 99 4.13 0.29 -1.34
N ILE A 100 5.30 -0.18 -0.90
CA ILE A 100 6.00 0.35 0.28
C ILE A 100 6.28 1.85 0.07
N SER A 101 6.77 2.22 -1.10
CA SER A 101 7.08 3.62 -1.42
C SER A 101 5.84 4.51 -1.49
N ALA A 102 4.66 3.96 -1.84
CA ALA A 102 3.39 4.68 -1.77
C ALA A 102 2.94 4.87 -0.31
N PHE A 103 3.08 3.85 0.54
CA PHE A 103 2.82 3.97 1.97
C PHE A 103 3.77 4.97 2.65
N ASP A 104 5.05 5.00 2.29
CA ASP A 104 6.00 6.00 2.80
C ASP A 104 5.48 7.43 2.58
N ASP A 105 4.99 7.73 1.38
CA ASP A 105 4.44 9.05 1.06
C ASP A 105 3.11 9.32 1.80
N ILE A 106 2.21 8.34 1.86
CA ILE A 106 0.93 8.46 2.59
C ILE A 106 1.18 8.75 4.07
N LEU A 107 2.14 8.05 4.68
CA LEU A 107 2.49 8.26 6.08
C LEU A 107 3.13 9.64 6.30
N ALA A 108 3.95 10.11 5.36
CA ALA A 108 4.53 11.44 5.41
C ALA A 108 3.48 12.55 5.22
N GLU A 109 2.50 12.35 4.34
CA GLU A 109 1.34 13.22 4.17
C GLU A 109 0.52 13.31 5.47
N ALA A 110 0.17 12.16 6.05
CA ALA A 110 -0.61 12.09 7.29
C ALA A 110 0.10 12.79 8.47
N ASP A 111 1.40 12.53 8.64
CA ASP A 111 2.22 13.18 9.68
C ASP A 111 2.31 14.70 9.45
N ALA A 112 2.43 15.15 8.20
CA ALA A 112 2.40 16.58 7.87
C ALA A 112 1.04 17.22 8.18
N LEU A 113 -0.07 16.53 7.89
CA LEU A 113 -1.41 16.98 8.27
C LEU A 113 -1.54 17.14 9.79
N ASN A 114 -1.10 16.15 10.57
CA ASN A 114 -1.11 16.22 12.03
C ASN A 114 -0.26 17.38 12.56
N LYS A 115 0.93 17.59 12.01
CA LYS A 115 1.78 18.73 12.36
C LYS A 115 1.12 20.06 12.02
N PHE A 116 0.44 20.16 10.88
CA PHE A 116 -0.32 21.36 10.53
C PHE A 116 -1.48 21.60 11.49
N VAL A 117 -2.30 20.58 11.77
CA VAL A 117 -3.43 20.65 12.70
C VAL A 117 -2.98 21.15 14.08
N LEU A 118 -1.85 20.65 14.59
CA LEU A 118 -1.35 21.03 15.92
C LEU A 118 -0.69 22.42 15.97
N SER A 119 -0.04 22.85 14.89
CA SER A 119 0.81 24.06 14.91
C SER A 119 0.25 25.26 14.15
N GLY A 120 -0.62 25.02 13.16
CA GLY A 120 -1.05 26.01 12.18
C GLY A 120 0.06 26.47 11.23
N GLU A 121 1.24 25.84 11.24
CA GLU A 121 2.38 26.29 10.43
C GLU A 121 2.25 25.84 8.97
N TYR A 122 2.15 26.82 8.05
CA TYR A 122 2.01 26.60 6.61
C TYR A 122 3.12 25.75 5.96
N LYS A 123 4.31 25.64 6.58
CA LYS A 123 5.36 24.74 6.06
C LYS A 123 4.86 23.29 5.98
N TYR A 124 4.04 22.86 6.94
CA TYR A 124 3.50 21.51 6.98
C TYR A 124 2.39 21.28 5.93
N LEU A 125 1.72 22.34 5.46
CA LEU A 125 0.83 22.23 4.29
C LEU A 125 1.63 21.95 3.02
N SER A 126 2.79 22.59 2.85
CA SER A 126 3.67 22.30 1.71
C SER A 126 4.18 20.85 1.74
N ASP A 127 4.52 20.35 2.93
CA ASP A 127 4.94 18.96 3.12
C ASP A 127 3.78 18.01 2.81
N TYR A 128 2.57 18.30 3.31
CA TYR A 128 1.35 17.54 3.02
C TYR A 128 1.10 17.45 1.50
N ASP A 129 1.05 18.58 0.79
CA ASP A 129 0.75 18.62 -0.64
C ASP A 129 1.82 17.89 -1.48
N THR A 130 3.09 18.00 -1.10
CA THR A 130 4.20 17.35 -1.80
C THR A 130 4.09 15.83 -1.68
N ASN A 131 3.89 15.34 -0.45
CA ASN A 131 3.76 13.91 -0.21
C ASN A 131 2.47 13.35 -0.83
N ARG A 132 1.35 14.07 -0.72
CA ARG A 132 0.07 13.70 -1.33
C ARG A 132 0.16 13.53 -2.84
N GLN A 133 0.78 14.47 -3.54
CA GLN A 133 0.98 14.37 -4.99
C GLN A 133 1.88 13.18 -5.36
N SER A 134 2.96 12.96 -4.61
CA SER A 134 3.85 11.81 -4.84
C SER A 134 3.15 10.48 -4.61
N ALA A 135 2.36 10.37 -3.52
CA ALA A 135 1.53 9.21 -3.21
C ALA A 135 0.52 8.93 -4.34
N TRP A 136 -0.21 9.96 -4.78
CA TRP A 136 -1.20 9.84 -5.86
C TRP A 136 -0.57 9.29 -7.14
N ASN A 137 0.55 9.87 -7.57
CA ASN A 137 1.25 9.42 -8.77
C ASN A 137 1.67 7.95 -8.69
N LYS A 138 2.04 7.45 -7.50
CA LYS A 138 2.37 6.04 -7.28
C LYS A 138 1.12 5.16 -7.31
N ILE A 139 0.03 5.60 -6.66
CA ILE A 139 -1.24 4.87 -6.61
C ILE A 139 -1.85 4.70 -8.00
N VAL A 140 -1.88 5.76 -8.81
CA VAL A 140 -2.39 5.71 -10.19
C VAL A 140 -1.67 4.65 -11.01
N ARG A 141 -0.33 4.60 -10.92
CA ARG A 141 0.47 3.59 -11.61
C ARG A 141 0.24 2.17 -11.07
N LEU A 142 0.17 2.01 -9.75
CA LEU A 142 -0.02 0.71 -9.10
C LEU A 142 -1.39 0.09 -9.42
N LEU A 143 -2.41 0.94 -9.57
CA LEU A 143 -3.79 0.53 -9.79
C LEU A 143 -4.24 0.60 -11.25
N ASP A 144 -3.34 1.01 -12.15
CA ASP A 144 -3.63 1.24 -13.57
C ASP A 144 -4.87 2.13 -13.78
N LEU A 145 -4.93 3.21 -12.99
CA LEU A 145 -6.00 4.21 -13.12
C LEU A 145 -5.67 5.12 -14.31
N GLU A 146 -6.65 5.38 -15.18
CA GLU A 146 -6.50 6.37 -16.26
C GLU A 146 -6.33 7.79 -15.66
N GLU A 147 -5.36 8.56 -16.16
CA GLU A 147 -5.16 9.98 -15.82
C GLU A 147 -6.25 10.90 -16.40
#